data_AF-A0AAW5TPZ9-F1
#
_entry.id   AF-A0AAW5TPZ9-F1
#
_cell.length_a   1.000
_cell.length_b   1.000
_cell.length_c   1.000
_cell.angle_alpha   90.00
_cell.angle_beta   90.00
_cell.angle_gamma   90.00
#
_symmetry.space_group_name_H-M   'P 1'
#
loop_
_entity.id
_entity.type
_entity.pdbx_description
1 polymer ?
#
loop_
_entity_poly.entity_id
_entity_poly.type
_entity_poly.pdbx_seq_one_letter_code
_entity_poly.pdbx_strand_id
1 'polypeptide(L)' 'MIKRGDEMPKISQSERILQFIKEKGSITRLQAANEIGAFELSARIVELEREGYLFLKEPIKVKNRYGDTVRVVRYSLFGE' A
#
# COMPACT_ATOMS: atom_id res chain seq x y z
N MET A 1 30.25 -15.79 -10.57
CA MET A 1 28.99 -15.65 -11.32
C MET A 1 28.03 -16.73 -10.86
N ILE A 2 27.05 -16.41 -10.02
CA ILE A 2 26.02 -17.38 -9.62
C ILE A 2 24.87 -17.23 -10.62
N LYS A 3 24.58 -18.31 -11.36
CA LYS A 3 23.41 -18.39 -12.24
C LYS A 3 22.15 -18.34 -11.35
N ARG A 4 21.35 -17.28 -11.43
CA ARG A 4 19.98 -17.27 -10.89
C ARG A 4 19.12 -18.05 -11.88
N GLY A 5 18.71 -19.25 -11.48
CA GLY A 5 17.70 -20.02 -12.17
C GLY A 5 16.34 -19.31 -12.07
N ASP A 6 15.59 -19.38 -13.17
CA ASP A 6 14.18 -19.04 -13.38
C ASP A 6 13.39 -18.49 -12.18
N GLU A 7 13.62 -17.22 -11.82
CA GLU A 7 12.75 -16.45 -10.92
C GLU A 7 11.66 -15.79 -11.77
N MET A 8 10.39 -16.17 -11.54
CA MET A 8 9.26 -15.39 -12.05
C MET A 8 9.43 -13.92 -11.64
N PRO A 9 9.10 -12.95 -12.51
CA PRO A 9 9.25 -11.54 -12.18
C PRO A 9 8.49 -11.24 -10.88
N LYS A 10 9.24 -10.75 -9.89
CA LYS A 10 8.68 -10.39 -8.59
C LYS A 10 7.75 -9.20 -8.78
N ILE A 11 6.45 -9.42 -8.62
CA ILE A 11 5.44 -8.35 -8.60
C ILE A 11 5.91 -7.25 -7.64
N SER A 12 5.94 -6.02 -8.15
CA SER A 12 6.42 -4.84 -7.45
C SER A 12 5.56 -4.50 -6.22
N GLN A 13 6.08 -3.65 -5.34
CA GLN A 13 5.30 -3.16 -4.20
C GLN A 13 4.05 -2.38 -4.67
N SER A 14 4.18 -1.56 -5.71
CA SER A 14 3.07 -0.75 -6.26
C SER A 14 1.95 -1.62 -6.83
N GLU A 15 2.29 -2.65 -7.60
CA GLU A 15 1.31 -3.61 -8.13
C GLU A 15 0.62 -4.39 -6.99
N ARG A 16 1.36 -4.84 -5.98
CA ARG A 16 0.78 -5.51 -4.80
C ARG A 16 -0.16 -4.59 -4.03
N ILE A 17 0.17 -3.29 -3.92
CA ILE A 17 -0.71 -2.28 -3.29
C ILE A 17 -2.00 -2.14 -4.09
N LEU A 18 -1.93 -2.01 -5.42
CA LEU A 18 -3.12 -1.92 -6.26
C LEU A 18 -3.98 -3.18 -6.14
N GLN A 19 -3.39 -4.37 -6.21
CA GLN A 19 -4.09 -5.64 -6.00
C GLN A 19 -4.78 -5.69 -4.64
N PHE A 20 -4.06 -5.35 -3.56
CA PHE A 20 -4.63 -5.32 -2.22
C PHE A 20 -5.81 -4.35 -2.11
N ILE A 21 -5.71 -3.14 -2.69
CA ILE A 21 -6.80 -2.17 -2.68
C ILE A 21 -8.00 -2.69 -3.51
N LYS A 22 -7.76 -3.34 -4.66
CA LYS A 22 -8.84 -3.95 -5.47
C LYS A 22 -9.56 -5.07 -4.71
N GLU A 23 -8.83 -5.88 -3.95
CA GLU A 23 -9.39 -7.00 -3.18
C GLU A 23 -10.05 -6.57 -1.86
N LYS A 24 -9.48 -5.60 -1.14
CA LYS A 24 -9.88 -5.21 0.22
C LYS A 24 -10.59 -3.85 0.28
N GLY A 25 -10.67 -3.15 -0.84
CA GLY A 25 -11.26 -1.81 -1.00
C GLY A 25 -10.36 -0.65 -0.56
N SER A 26 -9.39 -0.87 0.33
CA SER A 26 -8.50 0.18 0.82
C SER A 26 -7.25 -0.37 1.51
N ILE A 27 -6.27 0.50 1.75
CA ILE A 27 -5.04 0.16 2.46
C ILE A 27 -4.59 1.29 3.40
N THR A 28 -3.99 0.91 4.53
CA THR A 28 -3.30 1.81 5.45
C THR A 28 -1.80 1.51 5.48
N ARG A 29 -0.97 2.44 5.98
CA ARG A 29 0.49 2.19 6.13
C ARG A 29 0.77 0.93 6.98
N LEU A 30 -0.05 0.65 7.98
CA LEU A 30 0.09 -0.53 8.85
C LEU A 30 -0.14 -1.83 8.08
N GLN A 31 -1.18 -1.88 7.25
CA GLN A 31 -1.45 -3.05 6.38
C GLN A 31 -0.37 -3.21 5.31
N ALA A 32 0.06 -2.12 4.67
CA ALA A 32 1.12 -2.17 3.68
C ALA A 32 2.44 -2.72 4.25
N ALA A 33 2.81 -2.30 5.47
CA ALA A 33 4.00 -2.83 6.14
C ALA A 33 3.85 -4.32 6.49
N ASN A 34 2.72 -4.73 7.07
CA ASN A 34 2.53 -6.09 7.57
C ASN A 34 2.25 -7.13 6.48
N GLU A 35 1.45 -6.79 5.47
CA GLU A 35 0.94 -7.74 4.47
C GLU A 35 1.80 -7.75 3.18
N ILE A 36 2.44 -6.62 2.86
CA ILE A 36 3.17 -6.43 1.59
C ILE A 36 4.67 -6.21 1.82
N GLY A 37 5.07 -5.72 2.99
CA GLY A 37 6.44 -5.27 3.25
C GLY A 37 6.76 -3.90 2.64
N ALA A 38 5.75 -3.06 2.43
CA ALA A 38 5.88 -1.71 1.88
C ALA A 38 5.81 -0.64 2.99
N PHE A 39 6.96 -0.31 3.59
CA PHE A 39 7.05 0.67 4.67
C PHE A 39 6.75 2.11 4.22
N GLU A 40 7.12 2.47 3.00
CA GLU A 40 6.88 3.79 2.39
C GLU A 40 5.66 3.79 1.47
N LEU A 41 4.51 3.35 1.98
CA LEU A 41 3.24 3.37 1.23
C LEU A 41 2.95 4.76 0.62
N SER A 42 3.21 5.87 1.33
CA SER A 42 2.94 7.21 0.77
C SER A 42 3.79 7.51 -0.47
N ALA A 43 5.04 7.05 -0.51
CA ALA A 43 5.89 7.22 -1.69
C ALA A 43 5.35 6.40 -2.86
N ARG A 44 4.93 5.14 -2.61
CA ARG A 44 4.30 4.28 -3.63
C ARG A 44 2.99 4.88 -4.15
N ILE A 45 2.17 5.48 -3.29
CA ILE A 45 0.96 6.18 -3.71
C ILE A 45 1.31 7.38 -4.61
N VAL A 46 2.33 8.19 -4.26
CA VAL A 46 2.75 9.32 -5.11
C VAL A 46 3.30 8.85 -6.47
N GLU A 47 4.02 7.73 -6.52
CA GLU A 47 4.46 7.12 -7.78
C GLU A 47 3.26 6.69 -8.63
N LEU A 48 2.29 5.99 -8.04
CA LEU A 48 1.05 5.60 -8.71
C LEU A 48 0.21 6.81 -9.16
N GLU A 49 0.14 7.88 -8.37
CA GLU A 49 -0.53 9.12 -8.77
C GLU A 49 0.13 9.77 -10.00
N ARG A 50 1.46 9.65 -10.14
CA ARG A 50 2.19 10.11 -11.34
C ARG A 50 1.94 9.21 -12.55
N GLU A 51 1.60 7.95 -12.33
CA GLU A 51 1.23 6.99 -13.38
C GLU A 51 -0.23 7.16 -13.84
N GLY A 52 -1.04 7.97 -13.14
CA GLY A 52 -2.42 8.31 -13.51
C GLY A 52 -3.49 7.83 -12.53
N TYR A 53 -3.12 6.99 -11.57
CA TYR A 53 -4.07 6.47 -10.58
C TYR A 53 -4.55 7.56 -9.63
N LEU A 54 -5.86 7.59 -9.36
CA LEU A 54 -6.47 8.54 -8.44
C LEU A 54 -6.83 7.85 -7.12
N PHE A 55 -6.42 8.43 -5.99
CA PHE A 55 -6.71 7.88 -4.67
C PHE A 55 -7.52 8.83 -3.80
N LEU A 56 -8.50 8.30 -3.08
CA LEU A 56 -9.10 8.98 -1.94
C LEU A 56 -8.21 8.79 -0.72
N LYS A 57 -8.02 9.86 0.06
CA LYS A 57 -7.15 9.90 1.24
C LYS A 57 -7.99 10.27 2.45
N GLU A 58 -8.36 9.27 3.26
CA GLU A 58 -9.26 9.46 4.40
C GLU A 58 -8.51 9.29 5.73
N PRO A 59 -8.48 10.30 6.62
CA PRO A 59 -7.97 10.12 7.97
C PRO A 59 -8.94 9.28 8.80
N ILE A 60 -8.50 8.11 9.27
CA ILE A 60 -9.26 7.24 10.15
C ILE A 60 -8.64 7.21 11.55
N LYS A 61 -9.46 6.95 12.57
CA LYS A 61 -9.02 6.78 13.96
C LYS A 61 -8.77 5.30 14.24
N VAL A 62 -7.63 4.98 14.84
CA VAL A 62 -7.28 3.61 15.27
C VAL A 62 -6.75 3.63 16.70
N LYS A 63 -6.81 2.49 17.38
CA LYS A 63 -6.23 2.31 18.72
C LYS A 63 -4.80 1.80 18.60
N ASN A 64 -3.85 2.44 19.28
CA ASN A 64 -2.50 1.92 19.41
C ASN A 64 -2.43 0.88 20.55
N ARG A 65 -1.26 0.23 20.74
CA ARG A 65 -1.02 -0.76 21.80
C ARG A 65 -1.20 -0.24 23.24
N TYR A 66 -1.22 1.07 23.44
CA TYR A 66 -1.39 1.72 24.75
C TYR A 66 -2.85 2.14 25.00
N GLY A 67 -3.75 1.93 24.02
CA GLY A 67 -5.16 2.32 24.11
C GLY A 67 -5.47 3.74 23.63
N ASP A 68 -4.46 4.50 23.19
CA ASP A 68 -4.68 5.85 22.67
C ASP A 68 -5.31 5.81 21.29
N THR A 69 -6.19 6.78 21.03
CA THR A 69 -6.74 7.00 19.70
C THR A 69 -5.75 7.82 18.88
N VAL A 70 -5.19 7.23 17.84
CA VAL A 70 -4.32 7.91 16.87
C VAL A 70 -5.01 8.01 15.50
N ARG A 71 -4.52 8.89 14.63
CA ARG A 71 -5.02 9.02 13.25
C ARG A 71 -4.03 8.39 12.28
N VAL A 72 -4.54 7.61 11.34
CA VAL A 72 -3.79 7.10 10.19
C VAL A 72 -4.54 7.40 8.91
N VAL A 73 -3.86 7.44 7.78
CA VAL A 73 -4.50 7.64 6.47
C VAL A 73 -4.84 6.28 5.86
N ARG A 74 -6.09 6.16 5.41
CA ARG A 74 -6.59 5.08 4.58
C ARG A 74 -6.65 5.57 3.13
N TYR A 75 -6.10 4.78 2.22
CA TYR A 75 -6.09 5.04 0.79
C TYR A 75 -7.04 4.06 0.10
N SER A 76 -7.94 4.54 -0.75
CA SER A 76 -8.76 3.72 -1.64
C SER A 76 -8.64 4.24 -3.07
N LEU A 77 -8.85 3.34 -4.03
CA LEU A 77 -8.76 3.71 -5.45
C LEU A 77 -10.06 4.41 -5.87
N PHE A 78 -9.92 5.57 -6.50
CA PHE A 78 -11.01 6.36 -7.06
C PHE A 78 -11.16 6.16 -8.57
N GLY A 79 -10.03 6.04 -9.28
CA GLY A 79 -9.97 5.86 -10.72
C GLY A 79 -8.59 5.43 -11.20
N GLU A 80 -8.55 4.89 -12.42
CA GLU A 80 -7.35 4.50 -13.19
C GLU A 80 -7.35 5.23 -14.53
#